data_AF-A0A518C9R9-F1
#
_entry.id   AF-A0A518C9R9-F1
#
_cell.length_a   1.000
_cell.length_b   1.000
_cell.length_c   1.000
_cell.angle_alpha   90.00
_cell.angle_beta   90.00
_cell.angle_gamma   90.00
#
_symmetry.space_group_name_H-M   'P 1'
#
loop_
_entity.id
_entity.type
_entity.pdbx_description
1 polymer ?
#
loop_
_entity_poly.entity_id
_entity_poly.type
_entity_poly.pdbx_seq_one_letter_code
_entity_poly.pdbx_strand_id
1 'polypeptide(L)'
;MPEGNSLRFLAVYEHAFPRLLELIDQGYTQAEAARVLNDEGIRTSTGAPLNQPTVCRMLKFARQRQRAQQVVAVESPGKTWDDLNMVERYQRIEAIEQAPRIDDSDFVARELNKQLEEQAQAIRYATSGKFIG
;
A
#
# COMPACT_ATOMS: atom_id res chain seq x y z
N MET A 1 -23.99 -8.31 -8.15
CA MET A 1 -22.79 -8.18 -7.31
C MET A 1 -21.64 -7.61 -8.14
N PRO A 2 -21.01 -6.50 -7.75
CA PRO A 2 -19.89 -5.88 -8.47
C PRO A 2 -18.52 -6.55 -8.25
N GLU A 3 -18.42 -7.55 -7.37
CA GLU A 3 -17.19 -8.24 -6.94
C GLU A 3 -16.35 -8.81 -8.09
N GLY A 4 -17.00 -9.37 -9.12
CA GLY A 4 -16.29 -9.97 -10.27
C GLY A 4 -15.51 -8.96 -11.13
N ASN A 5 -15.92 -7.69 -11.15
CA ASN A 5 -15.23 -6.66 -11.94
C ASN A 5 -13.96 -6.17 -11.26
N SER A 6 -13.90 -6.13 -9.93
CA SER A 6 -12.71 -5.66 -9.21
C SER A 6 -11.63 -6.74 -9.12
N LEU A 7 -12.00 -8.01 -8.94
CA LEU A 7 -11.04 -9.11 -8.95
C LEU A 7 -10.41 -9.31 -10.34
N ARG A 8 -11.21 -9.25 -11.41
CA ARG A 8 -10.69 -9.28 -12.78
C ARG A 8 -9.77 -8.10 -13.06
N PHE A 9 -10.12 -6.91 -12.57
CA PHE A 9 -9.29 -5.72 -12.71
C PHE A 9 -7.93 -5.91 -12.02
N LEU A 10 -7.92 -6.40 -10.78
CA LEU A 10 -6.69 -6.67 -10.05
C LEU A 10 -5.82 -7.70 -10.79
N ALA A 11 -6.41 -8.82 -11.22
CA ALA A 11 -5.69 -9.86 -11.95
C ALA A 11 -5.05 -9.35 -13.26
N VAL A 12 -5.70 -8.41 -13.94
CA VAL A 12 -5.17 -7.83 -15.17
C VAL A 12 -4.03 -6.84 -14.89
N TYR A 13 -4.12 -6.00 -13.86
CA TYR A 13 -3.21 -4.85 -13.70
C TYR A 13 -2.24 -4.93 -12.53
N GLU A 14 -2.30 -5.94 -11.65
CA GLU A 14 -1.43 -6.01 -10.46
C GLU A 14 0.06 -5.90 -10.82
N HIS A 15 0.47 -6.52 -11.94
CA HIS A 15 1.85 -6.48 -12.43
C HIS A 15 2.32 -5.07 -12.81
N ALA A 16 1.40 -4.16 -13.18
CA ALA A 16 1.70 -2.79 -13.59
C ALA A 16 1.80 -1.81 -12.41
N PHE A 17 1.40 -2.24 -11.20
CA PHE A 17 1.32 -1.34 -10.04
C PHE A 17 2.67 -0.77 -9.59
N PRO A 18 3.79 -1.54 -9.54
CA PRO A 18 5.08 -0.98 -9.15
C PRO A 18 5.50 0.16 -10.09
N ARG A 19 5.35 -0.05 -11.40
CA ARG A 19 5.69 0.94 -12.42
C ARG A 19 4.80 2.18 -12.34
N LEU A 20 3.49 1.99 -12.12
CA LEU A 20 2.57 3.11 -11.90
C LEU A 20 2.98 3.95 -10.68
N LEU A 21 3.32 3.31 -9.55
CA LEU A 21 3.73 4.03 -8.34
C LEU A 21 5.02 4.82 -8.56
N GLU A 22 6.00 4.23 -9.23
CA GLU A 22 7.25 4.90 -9.60
C GLU A 22 7.01 6.19 -10.41
N LEU A 23 6.10 6.14 -11.40
CA LEU A 23 5.75 7.31 -12.22
C LEU A 23 5.11 8.41 -11.36
N ILE A 24 4.20 8.05 -10.45
CA ILE A 24 3.57 9.01 -9.56
C ILE A 24 4.60 9.64 -8.60
N ASP A 25 5.54 8.85 -8.08
CA ASP A 25 6.60 9.34 -7.19
C ASP A 25 7.60 10.26 -7.92
N GLN A 26 7.80 10.06 -9.23
CA GLN A 26 8.57 10.95 -10.12
C GLN A 26 7.82 12.24 -10.48
N GLY A 27 6.58 12.41 -10.01
CA GLY A 27 5.78 13.62 -10.23
C GLY A 27 4.90 13.60 -11.48
N TYR A 28 4.76 12.46 -12.15
CA TYR A 28 3.86 12.35 -13.31
C TYR A 28 2.40 12.45 -12.85
N THR A 29 1.60 13.18 -13.62
CA THR A 29 0.14 13.16 -13.45
C THR A 29 -0.44 11.81 -13.89
N GLN A 30 -1.67 11.48 -13.48
CA GLN A 30 -2.31 10.22 -13.89
C GLN A 30 -2.53 10.14 -15.41
N ALA A 31 -2.68 11.29 -16.09
CA ALA A 31 -2.81 11.34 -17.54
C ALA A 31 -1.48 11.04 -18.24
N GLU A 32 -0.37 11.57 -17.72
CA GLU A 32 0.97 11.29 -18.26
C GLU A 32 1.39 9.86 -17.97
N ALA A 33 1.11 9.35 -16.76
CA ALA A 33 1.32 7.95 -16.42
C ALA A 33 0.52 7.02 -17.35
N ALA A 34 -0.73 7.37 -17.71
CA ALA A 34 -1.49 6.62 -18.71
C ALA A 34 -0.79 6.56 -20.07
N ARG A 35 -0.20 7.67 -20.53
CA ARG A 35 0.56 7.69 -21.79
C ARG A 35 1.80 6.81 -21.72
N VAL A 36 2.60 6.94 -20.67
CA VAL A 36 3.82 6.13 -20.49
C VAL A 36 3.49 4.64 -20.43
N LEU A 37 2.50 4.23 -19.63
CA LEU A 37 2.10 2.83 -19.53
C LEU A 37 1.55 2.31 -20.87
N ASN A 38 0.90 3.17 -21.68
CA ASN A 38 0.50 2.80 -23.03
C ASN A 38 1.71 2.63 -23.97
N ASP A 39 2.72 3.48 -23.89
CA ASP A 39 3.93 3.36 -24.70
C ASP A 39 4.73 2.10 -24.32
N GLU A 40 4.67 1.69 -23.04
CA GLU A 40 5.23 0.45 -22.51
C GLU A 40 4.38 -0.81 -22.85
N GLY A 41 3.27 -0.64 -23.59
CA GLY A 41 2.45 -1.76 -24.08
C GLY A 41 1.37 -2.24 -23.11
N ILE A 42 1.16 -1.59 -21.97
CA ILE A 42 0.07 -1.93 -21.05
C ILE A 42 -1.26 -1.46 -21.67
N ARG A 43 -2.23 -2.36 -21.76
CA ARG A 43 -3.53 -2.13 -22.41
C ARG A 43 -4.67 -2.58 -21.50
N THR A 44 -5.88 -2.15 -21.83
CA THR A 44 -7.06 -2.68 -21.17
C THR A 44 -7.27 -4.15 -21.47
N SER A 45 -8.15 -4.82 -20.72
CA SER A 45 -8.55 -6.21 -21.01
C SER A 45 -9.18 -6.39 -22.41
N THR A 46 -9.60 -5.31 -23.06
CA THR A 46 -10.13 -5.31 -24.44
C THR A 46 -9.09 -4.87 -25.48
N GLY A 47 -7.83 -4.64 -25.08
CA GLY A 47 -6.75 -4.17 -25.95
C GLY A 47 -6.74 -2.66 -26.22
N ALA A 48 -7.64 -1.89 -25.60
CA ALA A 48 -7.68 -0.44 -25.77
C ALA A 48 -6.57 0.25 -24.95
N PRO A 49 -6.19 1.50 -25.30
CA PRO A 49 -5.29 2.29 -24.48
C PRO A 49 -5.86 2.55 -23.09
N LEU A 50 -4.99 2.57 -22.07
CA LEU A 50 -5.34 3.05 -20.74
C LEU A 50 -5.72 4.53 -20.79
N ASN A 51 -6.76 4.89 -20.05
CA ASN A 51 -7.19 6.28 -19.86
C ASN A 51 -6.99 6.71 -18.40
N GLN A 52 -7.07 8.02 -18.15
CA GLN A 52 -6.90 8.58 -16.81
C GLN A 52 -7.84 7.93 -15.76
N PRO A 53 -9.15 7.73 -15.99
CA PRO A 53 -10.01 7.03 -15.03
C PRO A 53 -9.51 5.63 -14.65
N THR A 54 -8.99 4.88 -15.63
CA THR A 54 -8.43 3.54 -15.42
C THR A 54 -7.17 3.62 -14.56
N VAL A 55 -6.27 4.56 -14.85
CA VAL A 55 -5.06 4.80 -14.05
C VAL A 55 -5.38 5.27 -12.64
N CYS A 56 -6.39 6.13 -12.46
CA CYS A 56 -6.86 6.53 -11.12
C CYS A 56 -7.35 5.30 -10.32
N ARG A 57 -8.08 4.39 -10.97
CA ARG A 57 -8.50 3.13 -10.34
C ARG A 57 -7.30 2.24 -10.02
N MET A 58 -6.35 2.08 -10.94
CA MET A 58 -5.11 1.33 -10.70
C MET A 58 -4.34 1.90 -9.51
N LEU A 59 -4.20 3.21 -9.41
CA LEU A 59 -3.49 3.89 -8.31
C LEU A 59 -4.16 3.64 -6.96
N LYS A 60 -5.50 3.67 -6.91
CA LYS A 60 -6.26 3.30 -5.70
C LYS A 60 -5.92 1.88 -5.25
N PHE A 61 -6.01 0.91 -6.15
CA PHE A 61 -5.68 -0.50 -5.85
C PHE A 61 -4.22 -0.69 -5.46
N ALA A 62 -3.29 0.00 -6.13
CA ALA A 62 -1.85 -0.09 -5.83
C ALA A 62 -1.53 0.37 -4.41
N ARG A 63 -2.13 1.48 -3.96
CA ARG A 63 -1.97 1.99 -2.58
C ARG A 63 -2.61 1.07 -1.55
N GLN A 64 -3.82 0.56 -1.84
CA GLN A 64 -4.49 -0.40 -0.97
C GLN A 64 -3.68 -1.70 -0.83
N ARG A 65 -3.08 -2.18 -1.93
CA ARG A 65 -2.15 -3.32 -1.93
C ARG A 65 -0.96 -3.06 -1.01
N GLN A 66 -0.29 -1.92 -1.11
CA GLN A 66 0.85 -1.62 -0.23
C GLN A 66 0.47 -1.68 1.26
N ARG A 67 -0.68 -1.13 1.65
CA ARG A 67 -1.19 -1.23 3.02
C ARG A 67 -1.52 -2.67 3.40
N ALA A 68 -2.21 -3.39 2.52
CA ALA A 68 -2.56 -4.79 2.74
C ALA A 68 -1.33 -5.69 2.92
N GLN A 69 -0.25 -5.43 2.17
CA GLN A 69 1.03 -6.12 2.30
C GLN A 69 1.67 -5.92 3.68
N GLN A 70 1.64 -4.68 4.18
CA GLN A 70 2.14 -4.37 5.53
C GLN A 70 1.36 -5.12 6.61
N VAL A 71 0.02 -5.18 6.48
CA VAL A 71 -0.83 -5.94 7.40
C VAL A 71 -0.51 -7.44 7.37
N VAL A 72 -0.37 -8.03 6.18
CA VAL A 72 -0.02 -9.46 6.04
C VAL A 72 1.32 -9.79 6.70
N ALA A 73 2.32 -8.92 6.51
CA ALA A 73 3.63 -9.10 7.13
C ALA A 73 3.58 -9.11 8.67
N VAL A 74 2.63 -8.38 9.26
CA VAL A 74 2.42 -8.32 10.72
C VAL A 74 1.57 -9.49 11.23
N GLU A 75 0.46 -9.81 10.55
CA GLU A 75 -0.50 -10.83 11.00
C GLU A 75 -0.02 -12.27 10.77
N SER A 76 0.83 -12.50 9.77
CA SER A 76 1.25 -13.86 9.37
C SER A 76 2.75 -13.93 9.15
N PRO A 77 3.55 -13.96 10.24
CA PRO A 77 5.00 -14.08 10.14
C PRO A 77 5.37 -15.34 9.36
N GLY A 78 6.05 -15.17 8.22
CA GLY A 78 6.43 -16.27 7.31
C GLY A 78 5.53 -16.47 6.10
N LYS A 79 4.41 -15.73 5.98
CA LYS A 79 3.61 -15.66 4.75
C LYS A 79 3.81 -14.28 4.11
N THR A 80 4.24 -14.27 2.86
CA THR A 80 4.39 -13.07 2.05
C THR A 80 3.11 -12.79 1.26
N TRP A 81 3.03 -11.59 0.68
CA TRP A 81 1.94 -11.24 -0.26
C TRP A 81 1.85 -12.22 -1.42
N ASP A 82 3.00 -12.68 -1.91
CA ASP A 82 3.05 -13.52 -3.09
C ASP A 82 2.54 -14.94 -2.82
N ASP A 83 2.54 -15.37 -1.55
CA ASP A 83 1.96 -16.63 -1.09
C ASP A 83 0.43 -16.63 -1.03
N LEU A 84 -0.20 -15.47 -1.20
CA LEU A 84 -1.66 -15.34 -1.27
C LEU A 84 -2.15 -15.59 -2.70
N ASN A 85 -3.24 -16.34 -2.84
CA ASN A 85 -3.94 -16.45 -4.12
C ASN A 85 -4.71 -15.15 -4.45
N MET A 86 -5.15 -15.00 -5.70
CA MET A 86 -5.80 -13.76 -6.17
C MET A 86 -7.05 -13.38 -5.38
N VAL A 87 -7.83 -14.36 -4.91
CA VAL A 87 -9.03 -14.12 -4.09
C VAL A 87 -8.63 -13.61 -2.71
N GLU A 88 -7.65 -14.26 -2.07
CA GLU A 88 -7.11 -13.81 -0.78
C GLU A 88 -6.52 -12.39 -0.88
N ARG A 89 -5.74 -12.10 -1.92
CA ARG A 89 -5.18 -10.76 -2.18
C ARG A 89 -6.28 -9.71 -2.31
N TYR A 90 -7.34 -10.01 -3.06
CA TYR A 90 -8.48 -9.12 -3.21
C TYR A 90 -9.19 -8.88 -1.87
N GLN A 91 -9.44 -9.93 -1.09
CA GLN A 91 -10.05 -9.82 0.24
C GLN A 91 -9.22 -8.94 1.19
N ARG A 92 -7.88 -9.05 1.14
CA ARG A 92 -6.98 -8.18 1.91
C ARG A 92 -7.09 -6.71 1.48
N ILE A 93 -7.15 -6.43 0.17
CA ILE A 93 -7.35 -5.07 -0.36
C ILE A 93 -8.71 -4.49 0.03
N GLU A 94 -9.77 -5.29 -0.05
CA GLU A 94 -11.12 -4.88 0.32
C GLU A 94 -11.24 -4.60 1.82
N ALA A 95 -10.57 -5.39 2.67
CA ALA A 95 -10.51 -5.12 4.11
C ALA A 95 -9.86 -3.75 4.41
N ILE A 96 -8.85 -3.33 3.64
CA ILE A 96 -8.27 -1.98 3.75
C ILE A 96 -9.26 -0.89 3.31
N GLU A 97 -10.09 -1.15 2.30
CA GLU A 97 -11.11 -0.20 1.87
C GLU A 97 -12.22 0.01 2.91
N GLN A 98 -12.61 -1.07 3.59
CA GLN A 98 -13.64 -1.06 4.61
C GLN A 98 -13.12 -0.63 5.99
N ALA A 99 -11.81 -0.68 6.20
CA ALA A 99 -11.20 -0.20 7.43
C ALA A 99 -11.54 1.28 7.62
N PRO A 100 -11.98 1.70 8.82
CA PRO A 100 -12.20 3.11 9.11
C PRO A 100 -10.93 3.88 8.75
N ARG A 101 -11.08 5.05 8.10
CA ARG A 101 -9.95 5.95 7.83
C ARG A 101 -9.36 6.37 9.17
N ILE A 102 -8.37 5.62 9.64
CA ILE A 102 -7.41 6.10 10.61
C ILE A 102 -6.60 7.11 9.81
N ASP A 103 -6.73 8.39 10.15
CA ASP A 103 -5.94 9.44 9.54
C ASP A 103 -4.47 9.05 9.65
N ASP A 104 -3.73 9.02 8.53
CA ASP A 104 -2.35 8.49 8.50
C ASP A 104 -1.43 9.30 9.44
N SER A 105 -1.82 10.54 9.78
CA SER A 105 -1.16 11.36 10.80
C SER A 105 -1.29 10.80 12.21
N ASP A 106 -2.40 10.13 12.53
CA ASP A 106 -2.72 9.71 13.90
C ASP A 106 -2.01 8.40 14.27
N PHE A 107 -1.87 7.47 13.32
CA PHE A 107 -1.12 6.23 13.57
C PHE A 107 0.38 6.47 13.66
N VAL A 108 0.96 7.20 12.69
CA VAL A 108 2.39 7.53 12.70
C VAL A 108 2.73 8.39 13.92
N ALA A 109 1.92 9.39 14.27
CA ALA A 109 2.15 10.20 15.47
C ALA A 109 2.03 9.40 16.76
N ARG A 110 1.08 8.46 16.87
CA ARG A 110 0.96 7.60 18.05
C ARG A 110 2.16 6.66 18.19
N GLU A 111 2.62 6.06 17.10
CA GLU A 111 3.76 5.15 17.17
C GLU A 111 5.09 5.89 17.36
N LEU A 112 5.27 7.08 16.77
CA LEU A 112 6.43 7.94 17.04
C LEU A 112 6.45 8.41 18.50
N ASN A 113 5.30 8.83 19.04
CA ASN A 113 5.20 9.27 20.43
C ASN A 113 5.51 8.12 21.39
N LYS A 114 5.02 6.91 21.10
CA LYS A 114 5.31 5.72 21.90
C LYS A 114 6.81 5.38 21.90
N GLN A 115 7.48 5.43 20.75
CA GLN A 115 8.93 5.22 20.66
C GLN A 115 9.73 6.31 21.39
N LEU A 116 9.29 7.57 21.32
CA LEU A 116 9.92 8.68 22.06
C LEU A 116 9.76 8.54 23.58
N GLU A 117 8.60 8.10 24.05
CA GLU A 117 8.37 7.82 25.47
C GLU A 117 9.24 6.66 25.97
N GLU A 118 9.33 5.57 25.21
CA GLU A 118 10.19 4.42 25.53
C GLU A 118 11.68 4.82 25.60
N GLN A 119 12.17 5.63 24.66
CA GLN A 119 13.54 6.16 24.68
C GLN A 119 13.77 7.11 25.86
N ALA A 120 12.86 8.05 26.11
CA ALA A 120 12.96 8.99 27.23
C ALA A 120 12.93 8.27 28.59
N GLN A 121 12.23 7.14 28.68
CA GLN A 121 12.20 6.32 29.88
C GLN A 121 13.49 5.50 30.04
N ALA A 122 14.02 4.91 28.95
CA ALA A 122 15.32 4.24 28.97
C ALA A 122 16.47 5.16 29.42
N ILE A 123 16.48 6.42 28.94
CA ILE A 123 17.46 7.43 29.37
C ILE A 123 17.33 7.70 30.87
N ARG A 124 16.12 7.92 31.40
CA ARG A 124 15.91 8.17 32.84
C ARG A 124 16.42 7.04 33.72
N TYR A 125 16.20 5.78 33.34
CA TYR A 125 16.72 4.63 34.09
C TYR A 125 18.24 4.51 33.99
N ALA A 126 18.84 4.83 32.84
CA ALA A 126 20.29 4.84 32.68
C ALA A 126 20.98 5.92 33.53
N THR A 127 20.36 7.10 33.67
CA THR A 127 20.93 8.22 34.45
C THR A 127 20.72 8.08 35.96
N SER A 128 19.71 7.32 36.39
CA SER A 128 19.39 7.06 37.82
C SER A 128 20.31 6.00 38.46
N GLY A 129 20.96 5.14 37.67
CA GLY A 129 21.72 3.98 38.17
C GLY A 129 23.21 4.22 38.46
N LYS A 130 23.74 5.45 38.37
CA LYS A 130 25.19 5.69 38.42
C LYS A 130 25.61 6.87 39.29
N PHE A 131 25.18 6.88 40.55
CA PHE A 131 25.82 7.65 41.62
C PHE A 131 25.84 6.81 42.91
N ILE A 132 26.74 5.83 42.95
CA ILE A 132 27.39 5.40 44.19
C ILE A 132 28.88 5.38 43.88
N GLY A 133 29.61 6.29 44.50
CA GLY A 133 31.04 6.54 44.30
C GLY A 133 31.39 7.92 44.79
#